data_AF-A0A6A3GUP7-F1
#
_entry.id   AF-A0A6A3GUP7-F1
#
_cell.length_a   1.000
_cell.length_b   1.000
_cell.length_c   1.000
_cell.angle_alpha   90.00
_cell.angle_beta   90.00
_cell.angle_gamma   90.00
#
_symmetry.space_group_name_H-M   'P 1'
#
loop_
_entity.id
_entity.type
_entity.pdbx_description
1 polymer ?
#
loop_
_entity_poly.entity_id
_entity_poly.type
_entity_poly.pdbx_seq_one_letter_code
_entity_poly.pdbx_strand_id
1 'polypeptide(L)'
;MEAHWSSHFMAVTGNYAGATLLFVCIYAPHRRAQRENFYRHLSKLELPRVDKIVAGGDYNCTMDSRLDRSRYRKVSDHESPALAHLLAQWGLVDAQAPPDDIDHVDMHDYYDTTHTY
;
A
#
# COMPACT_ATOMS: atom_id res chain seq x y z
N MET A 1 8.84 14.58 -10.42
CA MET A 1 8.68 13.26 -9.77
C MET A 1 10.00 12.55 -9.55
N GLU A 2 10.89 12.48 -10.54
CA GLU A 2 12.23 11.87 -10.41
C GLU A 2 13.07 12.43 -9.25
N ALA A 3 12.94 13.72 -8.95
CA ALA A 3 13.61 14.36 -7.81
C ALA A 3 13.27 13.76 -6.43
N HIS A 4 12.18 12.99 -6.33
CA HIS A 4 11.76 12.30 -5.12
C HIS A 4 12.06 10.80 -5.13
N TRP A 5 12.67 10.28 -6.19
CA TRP A 5 12.98 8.86 -6.28
C TRP A 5 14.00 8.45 -5.23
N SER A 6 13.80 7.25 -4.70
CA SER A 6 14.67 6.62 -3.71
C SER A 6 14.50 5.11 -3.78
N SER A 7 15.24 4.38 -2.94
CA SER A 7 15.02 2.94 -2.74
C SER A 7 13.62 2.60 -2.20
N HIS A 8 12.84 3.57 -1.73
CA HIS A 8 11.53 3.37 -1.13
C HIS A 8 10.35 3.88 -1.96
N PHE A 9 10.63 4.71 -2.97
CA PHE A 9 9.59 5.35 -3.78
C PHE A 9 10.12 5.62 -5.17
N MET A 10 9.39 5.14 -6.17
CA MET A 10 9.57 5.51 -7.58
C MET A 10 8.21 5.74 -8.21
N ALA A 11 8.14 6.64 -9.18
CA ALA A 11 6.92 6.89 -9.91
C ALA A 11 7.21 7.28 -11.36
N VAL A 12 6.48 6.67 -12.29
CA VAL A 12 6.58 6.93 -13.73
C VAL A 12 5.20 7.20 -14.29
N THR A 13 5.13 8.14 -15.23
CA THR A 13 3.91 8.41 -15.98
C THR A 13 3.92 7.66 -17.30
N GLY A 14 2.78 7.09 -17.69
CA GLY A 14 2.62 6.41 -18.98
C GLY A 14 1.23 6.59 -19.54
N ASN A 15 1.05 6.27 -20.83
CA ASN A 15 -0.25 6.27 -21.49
C ASN A 15 -0.70 4.84 -21.77
N TYR A 16 -1.92 4.49 -21.39
CA TYR A 16 -2.50 3.19 -21.68
C TYR A 16 -4.01 3.31 -21.90
N ALA A 17 -4.53 2.65 -22.94
CA ALA A 17 -5.95 2.64 -23.29
C ALA A 17 -6.60 4.05 -23.37
N GLY A 18 -5.84 5.06 -23.82
CA GLY A 18 -6.32 6.44 -23.92
C GLY A 18 -6.33 7.24 -22.61
N ALA A 19 -5.84 6.67 -21.52
CA ALA A 19 -5.68 7.36 -20.23
C ALA A 19 -4.19 7.59 -19.91
N THR A 20 -3.91 8.72 -19.28
CA THR A 20 -2.61 9.00 -18.64
C THR A 20 -2.62 8.42 -17.24
N LEU A 21 -1.65 7.56 -16.93
CA LEU A 21 -1.51 6.93 -15.62
C LEU A 21 -0.22 7.37 -14.92
N LEU A 22 -0.29 7.47 -13.60
CA LEU A 22 0.88 7.47 -12.72
C LEU A 22 1.03 6.09 -12.09
N PHE A 23 2.10 5.40 -12.45
CA PHE A 23 2.49 4.16 -11.80
C PHE A 23 3.44 4.48 -10.64
N VAL A 24 3.09 4.04 -9.44
CA VAL A 24 3.84 4.28 -8.21
C VAL A 24 4.31 2.93 -7.65
N CYS A 25 5.61 2.80 -7.41
CA CYS A 25 6.21 1.66 -6.74
C CYS A 25 6.69 2.10 -5.34
N ILE A 26 6.17 1.45 -4.31
CA ILE A 26 6.51 1.68 -2.90
C ILE A 26 7.25 0.46 -2.36
N TYR A 27 8.40 0.69 -1.73
CA TYR A 27 9.06 -0.30 -0.89
C TYR A 27 9.25 0.32 0.49
N ALA A 28 8.25 0.21 1.36
CA ALA A 28 8.24 0.94 2.62
C ALA A 28 9.21 0.35 3.65
N PRO A 29 9.78 1.16 4.56
CA PRO A 29 10.61 0.63 5.65
C PRO A 29 9.87 -0.39 6.54
N HIS A 30 10.54 -1.45 7.00
CA HIS A 30 9.94 -2.44 7.89
C HIS A 30 9.68 -1.92 9.32
N ARG A 31 10.45 -0.93 9.79
CA ARG A 31 10.30 -0.38 11.15
C ARG A 31 9.12 0.60 11.21
N ARG A 32 8.16 0.35 12.11
CA ARG A 32 6.91 1.14 12.23
C ARG A 32 7.13 2.65 12.23
N ALA A 33 8.01 3.17 13.08
CA ALA A 33 8.25 4.61 13.18
C ALA A 33 8.77 5.23 11.87
N GLN A 34 9.64 4.51 11.16
CA GLN A 34 10.19 4.95 9.87
C GLN A 34 9.12 4.88 8.78
N ARG A 35 8.35 3.78 8.75
CA ARG A 35 7.23 3.56 7.83
C ARG A 35 6.16 4.64 7.96
N GLU A 36 5.72 4.92 9.18
CA GLU A 36 4.74 5.98 9.47
C GLU A 36 5.22 7.36 9.00
N ASN A 37 6.48 7.69 9.29
CA ASN A 37 7.06 8.94 8.83
C ASN A 37 7.19 8.99 7.30
N PHE A 38 7.55 7.88 6.67
CA PHE A 38 7.64 7.75 5.22
C PHE A 38 6.29 8.04 4.56
N TYR A 39 5.19 7.42 5.01
CA TYR A 39 3.86 7.68 4.45
C TYR A 39 3.39 9.13 4.65
N ARG A 40 3.69 9.75 5.81
CA ARG A 40 3.41 11.19 6.03
C ARG A 40 4.24 12.12 5.15
N HIS A 41 5.42 11.68 4.70
CA HIS A 41 6.19 12.44 3.71
C HIS A 41 5.60 12.28 2.31
N LEU A 42 5.20 11.06 1.94
CA LEU A 42 4.53 10.81 0.65
C LEU A 42 3.23 11.62 0.51
N SER A 43 2.46 11.78 1.58
CA SER A 43 1.22 12.57 1.55
C SER A 43 1.45 14.06 1.29
N LYS A 44 2.69 14.55 1.39
CA LYS A 44 3.03 15.94 1.08
C LYS A 44 3.49 16.14 -0.37
N LEU A 45 3.65 15.05 -1.13
CA LEU A 45 4.07 15.13 -2.52
C LEU A 45 2.94 15.68 -3.38
N GLU A 46 3.27 16.66 -4.22
CA GLU A 46 2.41 17.05 -5.31
C GLU A 46 2.53 16.03 -6.44
N LEU A 47 1.43 15.31 -6.68
CA LEU A 47 1.36 14.35 -7.78
C LEU A 47 1.05 15.09 -9.09
N PRO A 48 1.61 14.64 -10.23
CA PRO A 48 1.24 15.16 -11.53
C PRO A 48 -0.26 14.93 -11.80
N ARG A 49 -0.87 15.83 -12.56
CA ARG A 49 -2.25 15.63 -13.03
C ARG A 49 -2.29 14.50 -14.05
N VAL A 50 -2.97 13.41 -13.69
CA VAL A 50 -3.15 12.20 -14.50
C VAL A 50 -4.61 11.73 -14.34
N ASP A 51 -5.07 10.86 -15.24
CA ASP A 51 -6.42 10.31 -15.17
C ASP A 51 -6.56 9.25 -14.07
N LYS A 52 -5.49 8.46 -13.84
CA LYS A 52 -5.48 7.36 -12.87
C LYS A 52 -4.13 7.21 -12.18
N ILE A 53 -4.17 6.74 -10.94
CA ILE A 53 -2.97 6.33 -10.19
C ILE A 53 -3.07 4.82 -9.95
N VAL A 54 -1.97 4.12 -10.19
CA VAL A 54 -1.81 2.71 -9.85
C VAL A 54 -0.61 2.60 -8.92
N ALA A 55 -0.84 2.22 -7.67
CA ALA A 55 0.20 2.11 -6.65
C ALA A 55 0.37 0.64 -6.23
N GLY A 56 1.61 0.16 -6.22
CA GLY A 56 1.94 -1.20 -5.81
C GLY A 56 3.30 -1.29 -5.14
N GLY A 57 3.64 -2.49 -4.68
CA GLY A 57 4.91 -2.80 -4.01
C GLY A 57 4.69 -3.34 -2.60
N ASP A 58 5.71 -3.26 -1.75
CA ASP A 58 5.69 -3.77 -0.38
C ASP A 58 5.49 -2.63 0.61
N TYR A 59 4.31 -2.59 1.22
CA TYR A 59 3.93 -1.59 2.20
C TYR A 59 4.44 -1.92 3.62
N ASN A 60 4.97 -3.12 3.85
CA ASN A 60 5.49 -3.55 5.15
C ASN A 60 4.52 -3.34 6.33
N CYS A 61 3.21 -3.36 6.05
CA CYS A 61 2.13 -3.25 7.03
C CYS A 61 0.88 -3.96 6.52
N THR A 62 -0.02 -4.25 7.46
CA THR A 62 -1.33 -4.82 7.17
C THR A 62 -2.39 -3.81 7.60
N MET A 63 -3.36 -3.56 6.73
CA MET A 63 -4.46 -2.62 7.02
C MET A 63 -5.56 -3.27 7.88
N ASP A 64 -5.66 -4.60 7.83
CA ASP A 64 -6.55 -5.41 8.67
C ASP A 64 -5.72 -6.38 9.50
N SER A 65 -5.70 -6.21 10.82
CA SER A 65 -4.91 -7.07 11.71
C SER A 65 -5.30 -8.56 11.66
N ARG A 66 -6.48 -8.92 11.15
CA ARG A 66 -6.89 -10.33 10.93
C ARG A 66 -6.08 -11.01 9.83
N LEU A 67 -5.57 -10.24 8.87
CA LEU A 67 -4.71 -10.70 7.79
C LEU A 67 -3.23 -10.82 8.21
N ASP A 68 -2.89 -10.39 9.41
CA ASP A 68 -1.51 -10.48 9.89
C ASP A 68 -1.14 -11.94 10.21
N ARG A 69 -0.20 -12.46 9.43
CA ARG A 69 0.32 -13.83 9.58
C ARG A 69 1.33 -13.94 10.73
N SER A 70 1.73 -12.82 11.36
CA SER A 70 2.66 -12.80 12.47
C SER A 70 1.99 -13.38 13.72
N ARG A 71 2.37 -14.62 14.09
CA ARG A 71 1.80 -15.33 15.27
C ARG A 71 2.21 -14.71 16.62
N TYR A 72 2.73 -13.48 16.63
CA TYR A 72 3.44 -12.88 17.76
C TYR A 72 2.72 -11.62 18.25
N ARG A 73 1.85 -11.81 19.26
CA ARG A 73 1.08 -10.81 20.05
C ARG A 73 -0.13 -10.16 19.35
N LYS A 74 -1.26 -10.18 20.07
CA LYS A 74 -2.56 -9.56 19.75
C LYS A 74 -2.57 -8.00 19.69
N VAL A 75 -1.42 -7.34 19.76
CA VAL A 75 -1.36 -5.86 19.76
C VAL A 75 -0.81 -5.41 18.41
N SER A 76 -1.70 -4.82 17.59
CA SER A 76 -1.50 -4.50 16.18
C SER A 76 -0.47 -3.38 15.95
N ASP A 77 0.82 -3.74 15.99
CA ASP A 77 1.90 -2.84 15.52
C ASP A 77 2.03 -2.80 13.98
N HIS A 78 1.22 -3.60 13.29
CA HIS A 78 1.21 -3.71 11.84
C HIS A 78 0.24 -2.74 11.15
N GLU A 79 -0.76 -2.20 11.86
CA GLU A 79 -1.66 -1.19 11.30
C GLU A 79 -0.94 0.15 11.12
N SER A 80 -1.22 0.83 10.00
CA SER A 80 -0.60 2.10 9.65
C SER A 80 -1.63 3.21 9.39
N PRO A 81 -1.93 4.05 10.39
CA PRO A 81 -2.79 5.23 10.22
C PRO A 81 -2.26 6.19 9.14
N ALA A 82 -0.93 6.32 9.02
CA ALA A 82 -0.35 7.16 7.97
C ALA A 82 -0.60 6.61 6.56
N LEU A 83 -0.56 5.29 6.37
CA LEU A 83 -0.95 4.67 5.10
C LEU A 83 -2.43 4.91 4.82
N ALA A 84 -3.31 4.70 5.81
CA ALA A 84 -4.74 4.96 5.66
C ALA A 84 -5.01 6.39 5.16
N HIS A 85 -4.34 7.37 5.77
CA HIS A 85 -4.42 8.76 5.36
C HIS A 85 -3.89 9.01 3.94
N LEU A 86 -2.75 8.40 3.59
CA LEU A 86 -2.16 8.49 2.25
C LEU A 86 -3.12 7.96 1.18
N LEU A 87 -3.69 6.78 1.39
CA LEU A 87 -4.63 6.15 0.46
C LEU A 87 -5.88 7.03 0.27
N ALA A 88 -6.45 7.54 1.35
CA ALA A 88 -7.60 8.45 1.30
C ALA A 88 -7.26 9.75 0.54
N GLN A 89 -6.09 10.34 0.80
CA GLN A 89 -5.67 11.59 0.15
C GLN A 89 -5.42 11.41 -1.35
N TRP A 90 -4.86 10.27 -1.75
CA TRP A 90 -4.61 9.94 -3.16
C TRP A 90 -5.83 9.31 -3.85
N GLY A 91 -6.94 9.08 -3.13
CA GLY A 91 -8.14 8.46 -3.68
C GLY A 91 -7.94 7.01 -4.12
N LEU A 92 -7.06 6.29 -3.43
CA LEU A 92 -6.73 4.89 -3.73
C LEU A 92 -7.68 3.93 -3.01
N VAL A 93 -7.97 2.83 -3.69
CA VAL A 93 -8.73 1.69 -3.15
C VAL A 93 -7.84 0.46 -3.25
N ASP A 94 -7.90 -0.40 -2.23
CA ASP A 94 -7.18 -1.68 -2.25
C ASP A 94 -7.79 -2.61 -3.31
N ALA A 95 -6.98 -2.98 -4.30
CA ALA A 95 -7.41 -3.86 -5.40
C ALA A 95 -7.61 -5.32 -4.95
N GLN A 96 -7.09 -5.69 -3.78
CA GLN A 96 -7.19 -7.02 -3.16
C GLN A 96 -7.92 -6.97 -1.82
N ALA A 97 -8.84 -6.01 -1.64
CA ALA A 97 -9.58 -5.85 -0.40
C ALA A 97 -10.11 -7.21 0.13
N PRO A 98 -9.93 -7.53 1.42
CA PRO A 98 -10.34 -8.81 1.96
C PRO A 98 -11.85 -9.02 1.82
N PRO A 99 -12.32 -10.28 1.72
CA PRO A 99 -13.74 -10.60 1.74
C PRO A 99 -14.42 -10.07 3.01
N ASP A 100 -15.65 -9.59 2.88
CA ASP A 100 -16.44 -9.07 4.01
C ASP A 100 -16.70 -10.13 5.10
N ASP A 101 -16.66 -11.42 4.75
CA ASP A 101 -16.90 -12.56 5.66
C ASP A 101 -15.63 -13.26 6.15
N ILE A 102 -14.46 -12.59 6.11
CA ILE A 102 -13.14 -13.17 6.41
C ILE A 102 -13.06 -14.09 7.66
N ASP A 103 -13.92 -13.90 8.66
CA ASP A 103 -14.03 -14.78 9.84
C ASP A 103 -14.47 -16.23 9.50
N HIS A 104 -14.98 -16.46 8.30
CA HIS A 104 -15.42 -17.75 7.76
C HIS A 104 -14.58 -18.25 6.58
N VAL A 105 -13.59 -17.47 6.14
CA VAL A 105 -12.68 -17.83 5.06
C VAL A 105 -11.60 -18.76 5.59
N ASP A 106 -11.27 -19.81 4.83
CA ASP A 106 -10.07 -20.59 5.09
C ASP A 106 -8.84 -19.71 4.82
N MET A 107 -8.29 -19.14 5.89
CA MET A 107 -7.15 -18.25 5.81
C MET A 107 -5.93 -18.94 5.18
N HIS A 108 -5.79 -20.26 5.28
CA HIS A 108 -4.65 -20.95 4.68
C HIS A 108 -4.73 -20.92 3.15
N ASP A 109 -5.87 -21.27 2.59
CA ASP A 109 -6.12 -21.25 1.14
C ASP A 109 -6.13 -19.81 0.60
N TYR A 110 -6.74 -18.88 1.34
CA TYR A 110 -6.68 -17.45 1.01
C TYR A 110 -5.24 -16.97 0.92
N TYR A 111 -4.38 -17.40 1.84
CA TYR A 111 -2.99 -16.99 1.86
C TYR A 111 -2.17 -17.54 0.70
N ASP A 112 -2.42 -18.77 0.27
CA ASP A 112 -1.73 -19.41 -0.85
C ASP A 112 -2.16 -18.81 -2.20
N THR A 113 -3.43 -18.48 -2.35
CA THR A 113 -3.99 -17.94 -3.61
C THR A 113 -3.70 -16.44 -3.82
N THR A 114 -3.47 -15.69 -2.74
CA THR A 114 -3.21 -14.23 -2.79
C THR A 114 -1.74 -13.86 -2.58
N HIS A 115 -0.85 -14.84 -2.38
CA HIS A 115 0.57 -14.55 -2.19
C HIS A 115 1.21 -14.07 -3.48
N THR A 116 1.74 -12.84 -3.48
CA THR A 116 2.52 -12.29 -4.58
C THR A 116 4.02 -12.40 -4.24
N TYR A 117 4.78 -13.14 -5.07
CA TYR A 117 6.24 -13.30 -4.96
C TYR A 117 7.01 -12.10 -5.54
#